data_AF-A0A7X8K9G4-F1
#
_entry.id   AF-A0A7X8K9G4-F1
#
_cell.length_a   1.000
_cell.length_b   1.000
_cell.length_c   1.000
_cell.angle_alpha   90.00
_cell.angle_beta   90.00
_cell.angle_gamma   90.00
#
_symmetry.space_group_name_H-M   'P 1'
#
loop_
_entity.id
_entity.type
_entity.pdbx_description
1 polymer ?
#
loop_
_entity_poly.entity_id
_entity_poly.type
_entity_poly.pdbx_seq_one_letter_code
_entity_poly.pdbx_strand_id
1 'polypeptide(L)' 'MKERIVDVLRKDPSDELIAIEGWVRTKRDSKNVCFLEVNDGSSLKGIQIVFDKNT' A
#
# COMPACT_ATOMS: atom_id res chain seq x y z
N MET A 1 2.16 14.25 10.71
CA MET A 1 1.80 14.28 9.27
C MET A 1 2.06 12.88 8.75
N LYS A 2 1.10 12.24 8.07
CA LYS A 2 1.30 10.88 7.56
C LYS A 2 2.16 10.92 6.30
N GLU A 3 2.95 9.87 6.08
CA GLU A 3 3.83 9.79 4.90
C GLU A 3 2.99 9.65 3.64
N ARG A 4 3.39 10.35 2.57
CA ARG A 4 2.74 10.22 1.26
C ARG A 4 3.33 9.05 0.50
N ILE A 5 2.53 8.44 -0.35
CA ILE A 5 2.93 7.26 -1.13
C ILE A 5 4.12 7.55 -2.05
N VAL A 6 4.21 8.75 -2.65
CA VAL A 6 5.37 9.13 -3.49
C VAL A 6 6.69 9.12 -2.73
N ASP A 7 6.66 9.43 -1.43
CA ASP A 7 7.84 9.51 -0.59
C ASP A 7 8.24 8.10 -0.14
N VAL A 8 7.25 7.25 0.21
CA VAL A 8 7.45 5.82 0.51
C VAL A 8 8.04 5.06 -0.68
N LEU A 9 7.54 5.31 -1.90
CA LEU A 9 8.03 4.65 -3.12
C LEU A 9 9.49 4.98 -3.48
N ARG A 10 10.09 5.99 -2.83
CA ARG A 10 11.50 6.39 -3.01
C ARG A 10 12.43 5.83 -1.93
N LYS A 11 11.88 5.27 -0.84
CA LYS A 11 12.66 4.65 0.22
C LYS A 11 13.15 3.28 -0.22
N ASP A 12 14.29 2.85 0.31
CA ASP A 12 14.69 1.45 0.24
C ASP A 12 13.76 0.58 1.10
N PRO A 13 13.53 -0.69 0.72
CA PRO A 13 12.74 -1.61 1.51
C PRO A 13 13.31 -1.77 2.93
N SER A 14 12.45 -1.74 3.95
CA SER A 14 12.82 -1.94 5.34
C SER A 14 11.66 -2.50 6.15
N ASP A 15 11.94 -2.95 7.37
CA ASP A 15 10.95 -3.40 8.35
C ASP A 15 10.34 -2.23 9.17
N GLU A 16 10.56 -0.99 8.74
CA GLU A 16 9.96 0.19 9.39
C GLU A 16 8.44 0.16 9.29
N LEU A 17 7.76 0.39 10.42
CA LEU A 17 6.31 0.57 10.43
C LEU A 17 5.97 1.97 9.92
N ILE A 18 5.28 2.02 8.78
CA ILE A 18 4.80 3.26 8.18
C ILE A 18 3.27 3.35 8.22
N ALA A 19 2.76 4.59 8.25
CA ALA A 19 1.34 4.87 8.15
C ALA A 19 1.06 5.78 6.95
N ILE A 20 0.21 5.29 6.04
CA ILE A 20 -0.25 6.00 4.83
C ILE A 20 -1.77 6.15 4.85
N GLU A 21 -2.29 7.08 4.06
CA GLU A 21 -3.72 7.24 3.80
C GLU A 21 -3.94 7.42 2.31
N GLY A 22 -5.04 6.88 1.80
CA GLY A 22 -5.39 7.01 0.38
C GLY A 22 -6.64 6.22 0.04
N TRP A 23 -6.93 6.14 -1.26
CA TRP A 23 -8.06 5.42 -1.81
C TRP A 23 -7.62 4.08 -2.40
N VAL A 24 -8.38 3.02 -2.10
CA VAL A 24 -8.19 1.72 -2.76
C VAL A 24 -8.57 1.87 -4.22
N ARG A 25 -7.62 1.61 -5.12
CA ARG A 25 -7.80 1.62 -6.57
C ARG A 25 -8.23 0.27 -7.09
N THR A 26 -7.58 -0.79 -6.61
CA THR A 26 -7.89 -2.17 -6.97
C THR A 26 -7.84 -3.08 -5.74
N LYS A 27 -8.70 -4.10 -5.73
CA LYS A 27 -8.69 -5.19 -4.76
C LYS A 27 -8.68 -6.51 -5.53
N ARG A 28 -7.65 -7.33 -5.35
CA ARG A 28 -7.59 -8.70 -5.87
C ARG A 28 -7.67 -9.66 -4.69
N ASP A 29 -8.80 -10.32 -4.59
CA ASP A 29 -9.15 -11.20 -3.48
C ASP A 29 -8.92 -12.66 -3.91
N SER A 30 -7.98 -13.35 -3.25
CA SER A 30 -7.73 -14.78 -3.45
C SER A 30 -8.15 -15.56 -2.19
N LYS A 31 -8.01 -16.89 -2.21
CA LYS A 31 -8.47 -17.72 -1.09
C LYS A 31 -7.83 -17.31 0.25
N ASN A 32 -6.50 -17.23 0.28
CA ASN A 32 -5.73 -17.00 1.51
C ASN A 32 -5.03 -15.64 1.56
N VAL A 33 -4.89 -14.94 0.43
CA VAL A 33 -4.16 -13.68 0.36
C VAL A 33 -5.01 -12.63 -0.35
N CYS A 34 -4.85 -11.37 0.05
CA CYS A 34 -5.46 -10.24 -0.59
C CYS A 34 -4.38 -9.26 -1.04
N PHE A 35 -4.55 -8.71 -2.24
CA PHE A 35 -3.74 -7.61 -2.75
C PHE A 35 -4.62 -6.38 -2.88
N LEU A 36 -4.21 -5.28 -2.26
CA LEU A 36 -4.78 -3.96 -2.50
C LEU A 36 -3.77 -3.08 -3.21
N GLU A 37 -4.24 -2.25 -4.13
CA GLU A 37 -3.49 -1.11 -4.61
C GLU A 37 -4.10 0.15 -4.02
N VAL A 38 -3.31 0.96 -3.33
CA VAL A 38 -3.74 2.22 -2.70
C VAL A 38 -3.01 3.38 -3.36
N ASN A 39 -3.72 4.48 -3.60
CA ASN A 39 -3.16 5.70 -4.14
C ASN A 39 -3.72 6.92 -3.39
N ASP A 40 -2.87 7.93 -3.16
CA ASP A 40 -3.18 9.15 -2.39
C ASP A 40 -3.09 10.42 -3.27
N GLY A 41 -2.94 10.26 -4.60
CA GLY A 41 -2.77 11.35 -5.55
C GLY A 41 -1.36 11.95 -5.62
N SER A 42 -0.41 11.52 -4.78
CA SER A 42 0.95 12.07 -4.76
C SER A 42 1.86 11.52 -5.87
N SER A 43 1.46 10.40 -6.50
CA SER A 43 2.18 9.69 -7.56
C SER A 43 1.21 9.07 -8.55
N LEU A 44 1.64 8.90 -9.81
CA LEU A 44 0.89 8.11 -10.81
C LEU A 44 0.82 6.62 -10.44
N LYS A 45 1.85 6.09 -9.76
CA LYS A 45 1.88 4.72 -9.25
C LYS A 45 1.27 4.66 -7.85
N GLY A 46 0.40 3.69 -7.60
CA GLY A 46 -0.04 3.32 -6.26
C GLY A 46 0.97 2.42 -5.54
N ILE A 47 0.75 2.21 -4.23
CA ILE A 47 1.46 1.22 -3.42
C ILE A 47 0.65 -0.06 -3.32
N GLN A 48 1.33 -1.21 -3.35
CA GLN A 48 0.70 -2.51 -3.17
C GLN A 48 0.75 -2.92 -1.70
N ILE A 49 -0.40 -3.28 -1.14
CA ILE A 49 -0.54 -3.88 0.19
C ILE A 49 -0.89 -5.35 -0.02
N VAL A 50 -0.15 -6.24 0.64
CA VAL A 50 -0.39 -7.68 0.62
C VAL A 50 -0.64 -8.15 2.04
N PHE A 51 -1.74 -8.86 2.27
CA PHE A 51 -2.05 -9.44 3.58
C PHE A 51 -2.68 -10.82 3.46
N ASP A 52 -2.39 -11.68 4.42
CA ASP A 52 -3.11 -12.94 4.62
C ASP A 52 -4.53 -12.64 5.11
N LYS A 53 -5.50 -13.44 4.69
CA LYS A 53 -6.91 -13.30 5.10
C LYS A 53 -7.25 -14.07 6.36
N ASN A 54 -6.35 -14.92 6.84
CA ASN A 54 -6.55 -15.82 7.97
C ASN A 54 -5.81 -15.36 9.23
N THR A 55 -5.11 -14.23 9.19
CA THR A 55 -4.41 -13.59 10.31
C THR A 55 -4.84 -12.13 10.40
#